data_AF-A0A1Y6KVI9-F1
#
_entry.id   AF-A0A1Y6KVI9-F1
#
_cell.length_a   1.000
_cell.length_b   1.000
_cell.length_c   1.000
_cell.angle_alpha   90.00
_cell.angle_beta   90.00
_cell.angle_gamma   90.00
#
_symmetry.space_group_name_H-M   'P 1'
#
loop_
_entity.id
_entity.type
_entity.pdbx_description
1 polymer ?
#
loop_
_entity_poly.entity_id
_entity_poly.type
_entity_poly.pdbx_seq_one_letter_code
_entity_poly.pdbx_strand_id
1 'polypeptide(L)'
;MVKPMTTSRRKLIEPQITPFYHVINRCVRRAYLCGDDPYNGKNYHHRRGWIVNKIKQLAAVFCIDVCAYAVMSNHYHLVLKIDTEQQQKLTPKAVISRTAGINFAFTDYFELIDWTGRCVRNDKKGFIASSQPKILQQLGITADAWLEHSEQFMERYANVSGKWSRMCAFKQHAGGHWCKGKSASHQLHPN
;
A
#
# COMPACT_ATOMS: atom_id res chain seq x y z
N MET A 1 4.89 29.69 26.68
CA MET A 1 5.08 29.16 25.31
C MET A 1 3.88 28.27 24.99
N VAL A 2 2.96 28.71 24.14
CA VAL A 2 1.75 27.94 23.82
C VAL A 2 2.14 26.75 22.94
N LYS A 3 1.81 25.53 23.39
CA LYS A 3 2.01 24.31 22.61
C LYS A 3 1.15 24.43 21.35
N PRO A 4 1.71 24.36 20.12
CA PRO A 4 0.90 24.48 18.93
C PRO A 4 -0.13 23.34 18.93
N MET A 5 -1.40 23.74 18.88
CA MET A 5 -2.53 22.84 18.86
C MET A 5 -2.47 22.00 17.59
N THR A 6 -2.67 20.69 17.69
CA THR A 6 -2.62 19.79 16.52
C THR A 6 -3.77 20.13 15.57
N THR A 7 -3.45 20.70 14.41
CA THR A 7 -4.40 20.97 13.35
C THR A 7 -4.93 19.67 12.75
N SER A 8 -6.25 19.55 12.60
CA SER A 8 -6.85 18.35 12.01
C SER A 8 -6.42 18.20 10.54
N ARG A 9 -6.13 16.96 10.10
CA ARG A 9 -5.58 16.71 8.76
C ARG A 9 -6.43 17.29 7.62
N ARG A 10 -7.76 17.33 7.79
CA ARG A 10 -8.68 17.94 6.81
C ARG A 10 -8.45 19.44 6.60
N LYS A 11 -7.85 20.13 7.57
CA LYS A 11 -7.51 21.56 7.52
C LYS A 11 -6.09 21.81 6.98
N LEU A 12 -5.31 20.76 6.71
CA LEU A 12 -3.95 20.89 6.19
C LEU A 12 -3.88 21.03 4.66
N ILE A 13 -4.99 20.74 3.97
CA ILE A 13 -5.07 20.71 2.51
C ILE A 13 -6.16 21.68 2.07
N GLU A 14 -5.78 22.69 1.30
CA GLU A 14 -6.67 23.70 0.74
C GLU A 14 -6.26 23.98 -0.72
N PRO A 15 -6.79 23.22 -1.69
CA PRO A 15 -6.39 23.32 -3.10
C PRO A 15 -6.64 24.71 -3.72
N GLN A 16 -7.57 25.48 -3.14
CA GLN A 16 -7.88 26.84 -3.57
C GLN A 16 -6.76 27.84 -3.27
N ILE A 17 -5.99 27.62 -2.20
CA ILE A 17 -4.83 28.45 -1.84
C ILE A 17 -3.59 27.98 -2.59
N THR A 18 -3.32 26.68 -2.54
CA THR A 18 -2.23 26.07 -3.31
C THR A 18 -2.60 24.64 -3.69
N PRO A 19 -2.43 24.24 -4.96
CA PRO A 19 -2.59 22.86 -5.35
C PRO A 19 -1.32 22.04 -5.05
N PHE A 20 -0.19 22.67 -4.71
CA PHE A 20 1.10 21.99 -4.54
C PHE A 20 1.40 21.63 -3.08
N TYR A 21 1.83 20.38 -2.85
CA TYR A 21 2.14 19.85 -1.54
C TYR A 21 3.41 19.00 -1.54
N HIS A 22 4.31 19.26 -0.59
CA HIS A 22 5.44 18.39 -0.30
C HIS A 22 5.04 17.38 0.77
N VAL A 23 4.97 16.10 0.39
CA VAL A 23 4.60 15.01 1.28
C VAL A 23 5.81 14.13 1.54
N ILE A 24 5.99 13.76 2.82
CA ILE A 24 7.08 12.92 3.26
C ILE A 24 6.49 11.74 4.02
N ASN A 25 6.93 10.54 3.68
CA ASN A 25 6.62 9.36 4.47
C ASN A 25 7.91 8.66 4.83
N ARG A 26 8.08 8.40 6.14
CA ARG A 26 9.24 7.74 6.70
C ARG A 26 8.82 6.45 7.36
N CYS A 27 9.52 5.38 7.02
CA CYS A 27 9.43 4.12 7.74
C CYS A 27 9.84 4.33 9.20
N VAL A 28 9.00 3.86 10.11
CA VAL A 28 9.28 3.83 11.54
C VAL A 28 9.85 2.47 11.92
N ARG A 29 10.36 2.37 13.17
CA ARG A 29 10.78 1.10 13.79
C ARG A 29 11.81 0.31 12.96
N ARG A 30 12.79 1.02 12.38
CA ARG A 30 13.92 0.43 11.63
C ARG A 30 13.52 -0.36 10.38
N ALA A 31 12.34 -0.10 9.81
CA ALA A 31 11.97 -0.68 8.52
C ALA A 31 12.65 0.07 7.36
N TYR A 32 12.98 -0.66 6.30
CA TYR A 32 13.59 -0.14 5.08
C TYR A 32 12.68 -0.37 3.87
N LEU A 33 12.44 0.69 3.10
CA LEU A 33 11.71 0.66 1.83
C LEU A 33 12.53 -0.05 0.75
N CYS A 34 13.81 0.30 0.65
CA CYS A 34 14.73 -0.19 -0.37
C CYS A 34 16.18 -0.02 0.09
N GLY A 35 17.15 -0.50 -0.71
CA GLY A 35 18.57 -0.44 -0.36
C GLY A 35 18.98 -1.44 0.71
N ASP A 36 20.18 -1.28 1.26
CA ASP A 36 20.72 -2.17 2.28
C ASP A 36 20.11 -1.89 3.66
N ASP A 37 19.66 -2.96 4.31
CA ASP A 37 19.28 -2.95 5.72
C ASP A 37 20.51 -3.27 6.58
N PRO A 38 21.06 -2.27 7.31
CA PRO A 38 22.29 -2.44 8.07
C PRO A 38 22.13 -3.35 9.30
N TYR A 39 20.89 -3.71 9.68
CA TYR A 39 20.66 -4.52 10.88
C TYR A 39 20.67 -6.02 10.61
N ASN A 40 20.20 -6.44 9.43
CA ASN A 40 20.14 -7.85 9.05
C ASN A 40 20.94 -8.17 7.77
N GLY A 41 21.58 -7.17 7.16
CA GLY A 41 22.39 -7.30 5.96
C GLY A 41 21.59 -7.57 4.68
N LYS A 42 20.26 -7.49 4.70
CA LYS A 42 19.43 -7.78 3.52
C LYS A 42 19.41 -6.60 2.55
N ASN A 43 19.47 -6.91 1.26
CA ASN A 43 19.38 -5.94 0.18
C ASN A 43 17.96 -5.85 -0.39
N TYR A 44 17.41 -4.63 -0.44
CA TYR A 44 16.08 -4.35 -0.95
C TYR A 44 16.08 -3.38 -2.15
N HIS A 45 17.19 -3.21 -2.88
CA HIS A 45 17.26 -2.25 -3.99
C HIS A 45 16.20 -2.47 -5.07
N HIS A 46 15.85 -3.73 -5.35
CA HIS A 46 14.82 -4.11 -6.32
C HIS A 46 13.47 -3.42 -6.06
N ARG A 47 13.15 -3.07 -4.81
CA ARG A 47 11.89 -2.43 -4.43
C ARG A 47 11.81 -0.97 -4.87
N ARG A 48 12.94 -0.28 -5.09
CA ARG A 48 12.95 1.15 -5.45
C ARG A 48 12.16 1.43 -6.72
N GLY A 49 12.39 0.63 -7.77
CA GLY A 49 11.64 0.74 -9.01
C GLY A 49 10.14 0.46 -8.82
N TRP A 50 9.79 -0.53 -8.00
CA TRP A 50 8.39 -0.85 -7.69
C TRP A 50 7.68 0.28 -6.95
N ILE A 51 8.35 0.90 -5.98
CA ILE A 51 7.83 2.06 -5.24
C ILE A 51 7.56 3.21 -6.20
N VAL A 52 8.51 3.55 -7.07
CA VAL A 52 8.35 4.62 -8.07
C VAL A 52 7.19 4.30 -9.02
N ASN A 53 7.11 3.08 -9.54
CA ASN A 53 6.01 2.66 -10.43
C ASN A 53 4.66 2.74 -9.71
N LYS A 54 4.60 2.35 -8.43
CA LYS A 54 3.36 2.40 -7.65
C LYS A 54 2.92 3.84 -7.36
N ILE A 55 3.86 4.74 -7.05
CA ILE A 55 3.59 6.17 -6.91
C ILE A 55 2.94 6.72 -8.18
N LYS A 56 3.54 6.46 -9.35
CA LYS A 56 3.01 6.91 -10.64
C LYS A 56 1.63 6.30 -10.95
N GLN A 57 1.45 5.01 -10.67
CA GLN A 57 0.17 4.34 -10.88
C GLN A 57 -0.94 4.94 -10.00
N LEU A 58 -0.66 5.17 -8.71
CA LEU A 58 -1.64 5.75 -7.80
C LEU A 58 -1.95 7.20 -8.16
N ALA A 59 -0.93 7.98 -8.54
CA ALA A 59 -1.11 9.33 -9.06
C ALA A 59 -1.98 9.37 -10.32
N ALA A 60 -1.96 8.34 -11.17
CA ALA A 60 -2.87 8.27 -12.32
C ALA A 60 -4.32 7.95 -11.93
N VAL A 61 -4.56 7.34 -10.77
CA VAL A 61 -5.90 6.99 -10.28
C VAL A 61 -6.56 8.21 -9.65
N PHE A 62 -5.86 8.86 -8.73
CA PHE A 62 -6.31 10.07 -8.05
C PHE A 62 -6.00 11.29 -8.94
N CYS A 63 -6.81 12.35 -8.97
CA CYS A 63 -6.50 13.55 -9.77
C CYS A 63 -5.31 14.32 -9.17
N ILE A 64 -4.11 13.73 -9.24
CA ILE A 64 -2.90 14.17 -8.58
C ILE A 64 -1.72 13.99 -9.54
N ASP A 65 -0.98 15.05 -9.81
CA ASP A 65 0.29 14.98 -10.52
C ASP A 65 1.45 14.79 -9.56
N VAL A 66 2.48 14.05 -9.98
CA VAL A 66 3.76 13.96 -9.28
C VAL A 66 4.75 14.90 -9.97
N CYS A 67 4.98 16.07 -9.38
CA CYS A 67 5.90 17.07 -9.92
C CYS A 67 7.36 16.71 -9.69
N ALA A 68 7.66 16.12 -8.53
CA ALA A 68 8.99 15.61 -8.20
C ALA A 68 8.90 14.47 -7.18
N TYR A 69 9.90 13.59 -7.16
CA TYR A 69 10.00 12.54 -6.14
C TYR A 69 11.46 12.22 -5.79
N ALA A 70 11.69 11.79 -4.57
CA ALA A 70 12.94 11.18 -4.13
C ALA A 70 12.63 9.95 -3.26
N VAL A 71 13.16 8.78 -3.64
CA VAL A 71 13.00 7.52 -2.88
C VAL A 71 14.33 7.15 -2.26
N MET A 72 14.38 7.20 -0.93
CA MET A 72 15.53 6.83 -0.11
C MET A 72 15.29 5.46 0.53
N SER A 73 16.29 4.96 1.27
CA SER A 73 16.24 3.61 1.85
C SER A 73 15.15 3.45 2.92
N ASN A 74 14.86 4.51 3.69
CA ASN A 74 13.90 4.48 4.80
C ASN A 74 12.78 5.53 4.70
N HIS A 75 12.75 6.35 3.65
CA HIS A 75 11.70 7.35 3.44
C HIS A 75 11.60 7.75 1.98
N TYR A 76 10.52 8.44 1.62
CA TYR A 76 10.38 9.09 0.34
C TYR A 76 9.81 10.50 0.50
N HIS A 77 10.13 11.36 -0.46
CA HIS A 77 9.59 12.71 -0.62
C HIS A 77 8.85 12.77 -1.94
N LEU A 78 7.64 13.35 -1.94
CA LEU A 78 6.84 13.61 -3.14
C LEU A 78 6.45 15.08 -3.17
N VAL A 79 6.64 15.75 -4.29
CA VAL A 79 5.98 17.03 -4.59
C VAL A 79 4.79 16.70 -5.47
N LEU A 80 3.60 16.92 -4.94
CA LEU A 80 2.33 16.57 -5.56
C LEU A 80 1.58 17.84 -5.94
N LYS A 81 0.82 17.80 -7.04
CA LYS A 81 -0.15 18.84 -7.40
C LYS A 81 -1.54 18.22 -7.48
N ILE A 82 -2.51 18.80 -6.79
CA ILE A 82 -3.91 18.40 -6.89
C ILE A 82 -4.50 19.01 -8.17
N ASP A 83 -5.00 18.18 -9.08
CA ASP A 83 -5.68 18.61 -10.30
C ASP A 83 -7.19 18.72 -10.04
N THR A 84 -7.60 19.87 -9.53
CA THR A 84 -9.01 20.16 -9.25
C THR A 84 -9.85 20.26 -10.53
N GLU A 85 -9.26 20.67 -11.66
CA GLU A 85 -9.98 20.77 -12.92
C GLU A 85 -10.35 19.39 -13.47
N GLN A 86 -9.39 18.45 -13.45
CA GLN A 86 -9.66 17.06 -13.82
C GLN A 86 -10.68 16.45 -12.86
N GLN A 87 -10.56 16.69 -11.55
CA GLN A 87 -11.49 16.18 -10.55
C GLN A 87 -12.93 16.64 -10.81
N GLN A 88 -13.16 17.91 -11.13
CA GLN A 88 -14.48 18.45 -11.42
C GLN A 88 -15.12 17.87 -12.68
N LYS A 89 -14.29 17.44 -13.65
CA LYS A 89 -14.75 16.82 -14.90
C LYS A 89 -15.12 15.34 -14.74
N LEU A 90 -14.81 14.71 -13.60
CA LEU A 90 -15.10 13.28 -13.39
C LEU A 90 -16.58 13.05 -13.06
N THR A 91 -17.20 12.14 -13.81
CA THR A 91 -18.51 11.59 -13.46
C THR A 91 -18.38 10.52 -12.37
N PRO A 92 -19.44 10.22 -11.59
CA PRO A 92 -19.40 9.13 -10.61
C PRO A 92 -18.97 7.79 -11.22
N LYS A 93 -19.42 7.50 -12.45
CA LYS A 93 -19.01 6.29 -13.20
C LYS A 93 -17.52 6.31 -13.52
N ALA A 94 -16.96 7.45 -13.93
CA ALA A 94 -15.53 7.61 -14.20
C ALA A 94 -14.70 7.51 -12.91
N VAL A 95 -15.20 7.98 -11.76
CA VAL A 95 -14.55 7.78 -10.46
C VAL A 95 -14.45 6.29 -10.16
N ILE A 96 -15.57 5.56 -10.26
CA ILE A 96 -15.63 4.12 -9.99
C ILE A 96 -14.69 3.33 -10.93
N SER A 97 -14.68 3.66 -12.23
CA SER A 97 -13.84 2.95 -13.19
C SER A 97 -12.34 3.19 -13.02
N ARG A 98 -11.95 4.37 -12.50
CA ARG A 98 -10.56 4.70 -12.15
C ARG A 98 -10.11 3.96 -10.89
N THR A 99 -11.00 3.83 -9.92
CA THR A 99 -10.76 3.05 -8.70
C THR A 99 -11.17 1.60 -8.92
N ALA A 100 -10.38 0.85 -9.69
CA ALA A 100 -10.54 -0.60 -9.84
C ALA A 100 -10.15 -1.39 -8.56
N GLY A 101 -10.33 -0.78 -7.39
CA GLY A 101 -9.92 -1.28 -6.08
C GLY A 101 -11.10 -1.72 -5.22
N ILE A 102 -10.80 -2.49 -4.20
CA ILE A 102 -11.76 -2.88 -3.18
C ILE A 102 -12.21 -1.61 -2.44
N ASN A 103 -13.52 -1.40 -2.36
CA ASN A 103 -14.09 -0.21 -1.76
C ASN A 103 -14.19 -0.41 -0.23
N PHE A 104 -13.28 0.23 0.52
CA PHE A 104 -13.30 0.23 1.99
C PHE A 104 -13.01 1.63 2.53
N ALA A 105 -13.51 1.95 3.73
CA ALA A 105 -13.24 3.24 4.33
C ALA A 105 -11.77 3.31 4.78
N PHE A 106 -11.20 4.52 4.76
CA PHE A 106 -9.81 4.74 5.18
C PHE A 106 -9.56 4.34 6.66
N THR A 107 -10.57 4.44 7.51
CA THR A 107 -10.54 3.94 8.89
C THR A 107 -10.39 2.43 8.95
N ASP A 108 -11.10 1.70 8.10
CA ASP A 108 -11.07 0.24 8.07
C ASP A 108 -9.70 -0.25 7.58
N TYR A 109 -9.02 0.53 6.73
CA TYR A 109 -7.65 0.25 6.31
C TYR A 109 -6.65 0.37 7.48
N PHE A 110 -6.74 1.43 8.28
CA PHE A 110 -5.86 1.57 9.45
C PHE A 110 -6.13 0.49 10.50
N GLU A 111 -7.39 0.11 10.69
CA GLU A 111 -7.77 -1.00 11.55
C GLU A 111 -7.07 -2.29 11.09
N LEU A 112 -7.13 -2.61 9.79
CA LEU A 112 -6.46 -3.78 9.22
C LEU A 112 -4.93 -3.74 9.43
N ILE A 113 -4.29 -2.60 9.18
CA ILE A 113 -2.83 -2.45 9.33
C ILE A 113 -2.40 -2.56 10.80
N ASP A 114 -3.10 -1.90 11.71
CA ASP A 114 -2.78 -1.97 13.15
C ASP A 114 -3.02 -3.39 13.69
N TRP A 115 -4.13 -4.02 13.31
CA TRP A 115 -4.44 -5.40 13.66
C TRP A 115 -3.35 -6.36 13.16
N THR A 116 -2.97 -6.29 11.88
CA THR A 116 -1.91 -7.13 11.30
C THR A 116 -0.58 -6.92 12.03
N GLY A 117 -0.21 -5.67 12.32
CA GLY A 117 1.04 -5.35 13.02
C GLY A 117 1.10 -5.83 14.48
N ARG A 118 -0.05 -6.05 15.13
CA ARG A 118 -0.13 -6.66 16.46
C ARG A 118 0.04 -8.18 16.40
N CYS A 119 -0.51 -8.84 15.37
CA CYS A 119 -0.43 -10.29 15.21
C CYS A 119 1.01 -10.79 14.90
N VAL A 120 1.76 -10.05 14.08
CA VAL A 120 3.08 -10.50 13.57
C VAL A 120 4.23 -10.38 14.59
N ARG A 121 4.06 -9.58 15.66
CA ARG A 121 5.16 -9.28 16.62
C ARG A 121 5.11 -10.15 17.87
N ASN A 122 5.92 -11.20 17.88
CA ASN A 122 6.14 -12.08 19.03
C ASN A 122 6.63 -11.36 20.31
N ASP A 123 7.23 -10.17 20.18
CA ASP A 123 7.83 -9.42 21.29
C ASP A 123 6.91 -8.38 21.94
N LYS A 124 5.68 -8.18 21.44
CA LYS A 124 4.76 -7.16 21.94
C LYS A 124 3.51 -7.78 22.56
N LYS A 125 3.38 -7.73 23.90
CA LYS A 125 2.12 -8.01 24.59
C LYS A 125 1.10 -6.92 24.25
N GLY A 126 0.06 -7.28 23.52
CA GLY A 126 -1.06 -6.39 23.20
C GLY A 126 -2.31 -7.21 22.89
N PHE A 127 -3.46 -6.73 23.37
CA PHE A 127 -4.76 -7.33 23.16
C PHE A 127 -5.04 -7.54 21.66
N ILE A 128 -5.25 -8.80 21.28
CA ILE A 128 -5.80 -9.20 19.98
C ILE A 128 -7.30 -8.96 20.07
N ALA A 129 -7.81 -8.01 19.28
CA ALA A 129 -9.26 -7.90 19.15
C ALA A 129 -9.77 -9.21 18.56
N SER A 130 -10.70 -9.86 19.27
CA SER A 130 -11.34 -11.12 18.83
C SER A 130 -12.12 -10.96 17.53
N SER A 131 -12.47 -9.73 17.16
CA SER A 131 -13.15 -9.40 15.91
C SER A 131 -12.17 -9.25 14.76
N GLN A 132 -12.35 -10.07 13.74
CA GLN A 132 -11.71 -9.94 12.42
C GLN A 132 -11.99 -8.55 11.83
N PRO A 133 -10.98 -7.82 11.28
CA PRO A 133 -11.18 -6.52 10.65
C PRO A 133 -12.24 -6.55 9.55
N LYS A 134 -13.03 -5.47 9.43
CA LYS A 134 -14.13 -5.36 8.46
C LYS A 134 -13.70 -5.65 7.02
N ILE A 135 -12.52 -5.17 6.61
CA ILE A 135 -11.98 -5.42 5.26
C ILE A 135 -11.81 -6.91 4.99
N LEU A 136 -11.32 -7.68 5.96
CA LEU A 136 -11.14 -9.12 5.78
C LEU A 136 -12.49 -9.84 5.67
N GLN A 137 -13.48 -9.42 6.48
CA GLN A 137 -14.85 -9.95 6.39
C GLN A 137 -15.48 -9.65 5.02
N GLN A 138 -15.37 -8.40 4.55
CA GLN A 138 -15.88 -7.97 3.25
C GLN A 138 -15.24 -8.73 2.08
N LEU A 139 -13.95 -9.09 2.23
CA LEU A 139 -13.20 -9.83 1.22
C LEU A 139 -13.37 -11.34 1.31
N GLY A 140 -14.02 -11.86 2.36
CA GLY A 140 -14.09 -13.29 2.62
C GLY A 140 -12.72 -13.94 2.90
N ILE A 141 -11.73 -13.15 3.33
CA ILE A 141 -10.37 -13.63 3.63
C ILE A 141 -10.28 -13.92 5.12
N THR A 142 -9.97 -15.16 5.50
CA THR A 142 -9.81 -15.53 6.92
C THR A 142 -8.60 -14.84 7.56
N ALA A 143 -8.64 -14.66 8.89
CA ALA A 143 -7.54 -14.08 9.66
C ALA A 143 -6.23 -14.86 9.45
N ASP A 144 -6.28 -16.19 9.55
CA ASP A 144 -5.11 -17.06 9.39
C ASP A 144 -4.52 -16.97 7.97
N ALA A 145 -5.36 -17.00 6.94
CA ALA A 145 -4.92 -16.85 5.55
C ALA A 145 -4.25 -15.47 5.35
N TRP A 146 -4.86 -14.40 5.87
CA TRP A 146 -4.27 -13.06 5.77
C TRP A 146 -2.90 -12.97 6.44
N LEU A 147 -2.75 -13.52 7.66
CA LEU A 147 -1.50 -13.47 8.41
C LEU A 147 -0.40 -14.32 7.74
N GLU A 148 -0.72 -15.55 7.34
CA GLU A 148 0.20 -16.43 6.60
C GLU A 148 0.72 -15.73 5.33
N HIS A 149 -0.17 -15.10 4.57
CA HIS A 149 0.20 -14.40 3.33
C HIS A 149 0.89 -13.05 3.56
N SER A 150 0.62 -12.35 4.66
CA SER A 150 1.25 -11.07 5.00
C SER A 150 2.67 -11.26 5.52
N GLU A 151 2.93 -12.30 6.30
CA GLU A 151 4.26 -12.61 6.85
C GLU A 151 5.18 -13.26 5.81
N GLN A 152 4.65 -14.21 5.04
CA GLN A 152 5.44 -15.04 4.12
C GLN A 152 5.27 -14.63 2.65
N PHE A 153 4.85 -13.38 2.40
CA PHE A 153 4.50 -12.91 1.06
C PHE A 153 5.59 -13.19 0.02
N MET A 154 6.84 -12.80 0.33
CA MET A 154 7.97 -12.98 -0.59
C MET A 154 8.32 -14.46 -0.80
N GLU A 155 8.19 -15.27 0.25
CA GLU A 155 8.48 -16.70 0.16
C GLU A 155 7.45 -17.41 -0.72
N ARG A 156 6.16 -17.06 -0.58
CA ARG A 156 5.06 -17.74 -1.27
C ARG A 156 4.81 -17.24 -2.68
N TYR A 157 4.89 -15.93 -2.90
CA TYR A 157 4.49 -15.28 -4.14
C TYR A 157 5.67 -14.76 -4.97
N ALA A 158 6.90 -14.82 -4.43
CA ALA A 158 8.10 -14.15 -4.94
C ALA A 158 7.95 -12.62 -5.01
N ASN A 159 7.08 -12.12 -5.90
CA ASN A 159 6.82 -10.70 -6.11
C ASN A 159 5.42 -10.36 -6.65
N VAL A 160 4.53 -11.33 -6.88
CA VAL A 160 3.19 -11.07 -7.44
C VAL A 160 2.14 -11.98 -6.80
N SER A 161 1.06 -11.40 -6.29
CA SER A 161 -0.09 -12.13 -5.74
C SER A 161 -1.35 -11.71 -6.51
N GLY A 162 -2.21 -12.68 -6.80
CA GLY A 162 -3.43 -12.50 -7.58
C GLY A 162 -4.02 -13.85 -7.97
N LYS A 163 -5.05 -13.84 -8.84
CA LYS A 163 -5.54 -15.08 -9.46
C LYS A 163 -4.41 -15.79 -10.19
N TRP A 164 -4.32 -17.11 -10.02
CA TRP A 164 -3.21 -17.92 -10.55
C TRP A 164 -2.97 -17.69 -12.05
N SER A 165 -4.05 -17.64 -12.84
CA SER A 165 -3.98 -17.37 -14.28
C SER A 165 -3.32 -16.01 -14.60
N ARG A 166 -3.64 -14.97 -13.83
CA ARG A 166 -3.07 -13.62 -13.99
C ARG A 166 -1.63 -13.54 -13.52
N MET A 167 -1.27 -14.26 -12.45
CA MET A 167 0.12 -14.39 -12.02
C MET A 167 0.99 -15.06 -13.09
N CYS A 168 0.48 -16.12 -13.73
CA CYS A 168 1.17 -16.79 -14.83
C CYS A 168 1.34 -15.88 -16.05
N ALA A 169 0.27 -15.20 -16.47
CA ALA A 169 0.33 -14.26 -17.60
C ALA A 169 1.32 -13.11 -17.34
N PHE A 170 1.33 -12.55 -16.12
CA PHE A 170 2.28 -11.50 -15.73
C PHE A 170 3.73 -12.01 -15.82
N LYS A 171 4.01 -13.22 -15.35
CA LYS A 171 5.36 -13.79 -15.39
C LYS A 171 5.84 -14.05 -16.81
N GLN A 172 4.99 -14.57 -17.69
CA GLN A 172 5.31 -14.74 -19.11
C GLN A 172 5.61 -13.39 -19.77
N HIS A 173 4.78 -12.37 -19.54
CA HIS A 173 5.02 -11.01 -20.04
C HIS A 173 6.33 -10.40 -19.52
N ALA A 174 6.71 -10.72 -18.28
CA ALA A 174 7.96 -10.28 -17.67
C ALA A 174 9.19 -11.13 -18.09
N GLY A 175 9.07 -12.01 -19.10
CA GLY A 175 10.15 -12.85 -19.60
C GLY A 175 10.52 -14.04 -18.69
N GLY A 176 9.65 -14.42 -17.75
CA GLY A 176 9.85 -15.54 -16.83
C GLY A 176 9.14 -16.82 -17.29
N HIS A 177 9.77 -17.97 -17.06
CA HIS A 177 9.24 -19.30 -17.43
C HIS A 177 8.55 -20.05 -16.28
N TRP A 178 8.78 -19.63 -15.02
CA TRP A 178 8.27 -20.33 -13.83
C TRP A 178 7.43 -19.41 -12.94
N CYS A 179 6.31 -19.97 -12.44
CA CYS A 179 5.36 -19.29 -11.56
C CYS A 179 5.30 -20.01 -10.21
N LYS A 180 5.37 -19.26 -9.11
CA LYS A 180 5.33 -19.77 -7.73
C LYS A 180 4.05 -19.29 -7.04
N GLY A 181 3.54 -20.07 -6.09
CA GLY A 181 2.44 -19.64 -5.20
C GLY A 181 1.04 -20.07 -5.65
N LYS A 182 0.89 -21.18 -6.38
CA LYS A 182 -0.42 -21.68 -6.85
C LYS A 182 -1.40 -21.95 -5.71
N SER A 183 -0.99 -22.73 -4.70
CA SER A 183 -1.84 -23.04 -3.54
C SER A 183 -2.22 -21.78 -2.75
N ALA A 184 -1.24 -20.91 -2.51
CA ALA A 184 -1.42 -19.61 -1.85
C ALA A 184 -2.34 -18.67 -2.65
N SER A 185 -2.31 -18.73 -3.98
CA SER A 185 -3.21 -17.96 -4.84
C SER A 185 -4.67 -18.39 -4.64
N HIS A 186 -4.95 -19.69 -4.60
CA HIS A 186 -6.32 -20.18 -4.43
C HIS A 186 -6.92 -19.89 -3.04
N GLN A 187 -6.09 -19.79 -2.00
CA GLN A 187 -6.53 -19.46 -0.64
C GLN A 187 -6.95 -17.99 -0.51
N LEU A 188 -6.22 -17.06 -1.14
CA LEU A 188 -6.45 -15.61 -1.01
C LEU A 188 -7.29 -15.03 -2.16
N HIS A 189 -7.28 -15.66 -3.34
CA HIS A 189 -7.95 -15.19 -4.55
C HIS A 189 -8.86 -16.29 -5.11
N PRO A 190 -10.06 -16.50 -4.53
CA PRO A 190 -11.02 -17.44 -5.07
C PRO A 190 -11.43 -17.05 -6.52
N ASN A 191 -11.83 -18.07 -7.29
CA ASN A 191 -12.12 -17.98 -8.73
C ASN A 191 -13.12 -16.88 -9.09
#